data_AF-A0A8T2NI97-F1
#
_entry.id   AF-A0A8T2NI97-F1
#
_cell.length_a   1.000
_cell.length_b   1.000
_cell.length_c   1.000
_cell.angle_alpha   90.00
_cell.angle_beta   90.00
_cell.angle_gamma   90.00
#
_symmetry.space_group_name_H-M   'P 1'
#
loop_
_entity.id
_entity.type
_entity.pdbx_description
1 polymer ?
#
loop_
_entity_poly.entity_id
_entity_poly.type
_entity_poly.pdbx_seq_one_letter_code
_entity_poly.pdbx_strand_id
1 'polypeptide(L)'
;MTTKKKRSSTTQNDKWVVIAPDSVADTSKTDSNDPAFVRLRNPATGEASLYLFSSGDSELYEVKAFDEDYHSWFVGQTVQRDGRLLYITPMDPMYLVLPYLIKVGKEGKFQPVQQVVLDEDFPACTRLLSCSRTQASLHHVAEEKEVGSQRFHRYNQEKTMQWLQKKVDKTVKALKMRNISVGGGVKSTTYIRMKQESDVQEEDYLRYAHGLISEYISEDLSKELLNVLGLPEISSPKELEPPSKKRKLSDKPVEAGEDYTKFNSADFIRKPPKKMTAAQKSLAKVDKTGMKTMSSFFSPKVKTENN
;
A
#
# COMPACT_ATOMS: atom_id res chain seq x y z
N MET A 1 11.65 -18.01 -43.76
CA MET A 1 11.12 -18.89 -42.69
C MET A 1 12.10 -18.90 -41.54
N THR A 2 11.87 -18.07 -40.52
CA THR A 2 12.72 -17.98 -39.34
C THR A 2 12.29 -19.05 -38.33
N THR A 3 13.16 -20.04 -38.14
CA THR A 3 12.95 -21.15 -37.22
C THR A 3 12.86 -20.64 -35.78
N LYS A 4 11.67 -20.74 -35.18
CA LYS A 4 11.46 -20.52 -33.74
C LYS A 4 12.33 -21.52 -32.97
N LYS A 5 13.41 -21.02 -32.37
CA LYS A 5 14.27 -21.78 -31.46
C LYS A 5 13.39 -22.20 -30.27
N LYS A 6 13.14 -23.49 -30.14
CA LYS A 6 12.38 -24.10 -29.04
C LYS A 6 13.12 -23.75 -27.74
N ARG A 7 12.50 -22.92 -26.90
CA ARG A 7 13.04 -22.52 -25.59
C ARG A 7 13.23 -23.79 -24.77
N SER A 8 14.46 -24.09 -24.37
CA SER A 8 14.78 -25.20 -23.47
C SER A 8 13.95 -25.07 -22.19
N SER A 9 13.47 -26.19 -21.66
CA SER A 9 12.77 -26.25 -20.37
C SER A 9 13.63 -25.58 -19.30
N THR A 10 13.17 -24.44 -18.80
CA THR A 10 13.83 -23.66 -17.76
C THR A 10 14.00 -24.54 -16.53
N THR A 11 15.24 -24.87 -16.18
CA THR A 11 15.57 -25.38 -14.86
C THR A 11 15.14 -24.32 -13.85
N GLN A 12 14.10 -24.60 -13.05
CA GLN A 12 13.66 -23.74 -11.95
C GLN A 12 14.79 -23.69 -10.90
N ASN A 13 15.75 -22.80 -11.10
CA ASN A 13 16.57 -22.30 -10.01
C ASN A 13 15.73 -21.24 -9.29
N ASP A 14 14.75 -21.71 -8.50
CA ASP A 14 13.89 -20.87 -7.68
C ASP A 14 14.69 -20.42 -6.44
N LYS A 15 15.62 -19.50 -6.67
CA LYS A 15 16.28 -18.77 -5.58
C LYS A 15 15.32 -17.72 -5.07
N TRP A 16 15.32 -17.47 -3.77
CA TRP A 16 14.56 -16.36 -3.17
C TRP A 16 15.52 -15.31 -2.65
N VAL A 17 15.18 -14.04 -2.87
CA VAL A 17 15.88 -12.91 -2.25
C VAL A 17 15.09 -12.51 -1.02
N VAL A 18 15.73 -12.59 0.14
CA VAL A 18 15.08 -12.45 1.45
C VAL A 18 15.84 -11.48 2.32
N ILE A 19 15.12 -10.58 2.99
CA ILE A 19 15.61 -9.76 4.09
C ILE A 19 15.09 -10.40 5.37
N ALA A 20 16.02 -10.91 6.18
CA ALA A 20 15.72 -11.60 7.42
C ALA A 20 16.42 -10.94 8.62
N PRO A 21 15.86 -11.03 9.83
CA PRO A 21 16.55 -10.63 11.05
C PRO A 21 17.76 -11.53 11.31
N ASP A 22 18.84 -10.96 11.84
CA ASP A 22 20.07 -11.71 12.14
C ASP A 22 19.82 -12.90 13.09
N SER A 23 18.85 -12.77 14.00
CA SER A 23 18.42 -13.85 14.91
C SER A 23 17.95 -15.13 14.21
N VAL A 24 17.50 -15.02 12.96
CA VAL A 24 17.08 -16.15 12.12
C VAL A 24 18.25 -16.71 11.31
N ALA A 25 19.22 -15.85 10.96
CA ALA A 25 20.40 -16.22 10.18
C ALA A 25 21.50 -16.87 11.05
N ASP A 26 21.56 -16.53 12.34
CA ASP A 26 22.54 -17.06 13.29
C ASP A 26 22.21 -18.50 13.73
N THR A 27 22.71 -19.47 12.96
CA THR A 27 22.60 -20.92 13.22
C THR A 27 23.58 -21.43 14.30
N SER A 28 24.17 -20.54 15.10
CA SER A 28 25.22 -20.87 16.07
C SER A 28 24.75 -21.59 17.34
N LYS A 29 23.44 -21.89 17.47
CA LYS A 29 22.87 -22.62 18.62
C LYS A 29 22.70 -24.09 18.27
N THR A 30 23.57 -24.93 18.84
CA THR A 30 23.77 -26.34 18.50
C THR A 30 22.68 -27.35 18.89
N ASP A 31 21.54 -26.99 19.51
CA ASP A 31 20.69 -28.03 20.14
C ASP A 31 19.16 -27.90 19.99
N SER A 32 18.63 -27.09 19.07
CA SER A 32 17.19 -27.15 18.80
C SER A 32 16.86 -26.79 17.35
N ASN A 33 16.07 -27.67 16.71
CA ASN A 33 15.52 -27.59 15.35
C ASN A 33 15.86 -26.33 14.54
N ASP A 34 16.39 -26.50 13.34
CA ASP A 34 16.63 -25.43 12.38
C ASP A 34 15.38 -24.55 12.14
N PRO A 35 15.56 -23.26 11.80
CA PRO A 35 14.45 -22.38 11.48
C PRO A 35 13.67 -22.97 10.28
N ALA A 36 12.35 -23.05 10.43
CA ALA A 36 11.52 -23.82 9.51
C ALA A 36 10.37 -22.99 8.96
N PHE A 37 10.28 -22.92 7.63
CA PHE A 37 9.13 -22.35 6.95
C PHE A 37 7.94 -23.29 7.09
N VAL A 38 6.81 -22.73 7.49
CA VAL A 38 5.55 -23.45 7.69
C VAL A 38 4.41 -22.71 7.00
N ARG A 39 3.40 -23.47 6.58
CA ARG A 39 2.13 -22.90 6.13
C ARG A 39 1.15 -22.90 7.30
N LEU A 40 0.62 -21.74 7.63
CA LEU A 40 -0.41 -21.57 8.65
C LEU A 40 -1.57 -20.79 8.05
N ARG A 41 -2.69 -20.79 8.78
CA ARG A 41 -3.88 -20.04 8.42
C ARG A 41 -3.66 -18.54 8.63
N ASN A 42 -3.95 -17.73 7.61
CA ASN A 42 -3.98 -16.29 7.74
C ASN A 42 -5.11 -15.90 8.70
N PRO A 43 -4.85 -15.06 9.72
CA PRO A 43 -5.83 -14.77 10.75
C PRO A 43 -7.00 -13.89 10.28
N ALA A 44 -6.82 -13.11 9.22
CA ALA A 44 -7.88 -12.29 8.63
C ALA A 44 -8.65 -13.04 7.54
N THR A 45 -7.95 -13.66 6.57
CA THR A 45 -8.60 -14.28 5.40
C THR A 45 -8.91 -15.76 5.57
N GLY A 46 -8.26 -16.45 6.50
CA GLY A 46 -8.40 -17.90 6.66
C GLY A 46 -7.64 -18.73 5.61
N GLU A 47 -6.93 -18.11 4.68
CA GLU A 47 -6.17 -18.77 3.61
C GLU A 47 -4.78 -19.22 4.07
N ALA A 48 -4.15 -20.12 3.31
CA ALA A 48 -2.79 -20.57 3.60
C ALA A 48 -1.76 -19.46 3.37
N SER A 49 -1.04 -19.06 4.40
CA SER A 49 0.07 -18.09 4.34
C SER A 49 1.36 -18.70 4.86
N LEU A 50 2.50 -18.17 4.39
CA LEU A 50 3.83 -18.66 4.76
C LEU A 50 4.35 -17.91 5.98
N TYR A 51 4.83 -18.66 6.97
CA TYR A 51 5.44 -18.16 8.20
C TYR A 51 6.76 -18.88 8.43
N LEU A 52 7.58 -18.32 9.32
CA LEU A 52 8.86 -18.90 9.72
C LEU A 52 8.93 -18.98 11.24
N PHE A 53 9.25 -20.16 11.76
CA PHE A 53 9.60 -20.33 13.16
C PHE A 53 11.12 -20.21 13.31
N SER A 54 11.56 -19.51 14.36
CA SER A 54 12.96 -19.50 14.79
C SER A 54 13.41 -20.90 15.21
N SER A 55 14.73 -21.08 15.38
CA SER A 55 15.25 -22.29 16.02
C SER A 55 14.57 -22.56 17.38
N GLY A 56 14.15 -23.80 17.58
CA GLY A 56 13.43 -24.22 18.79
C GLY A 56 12.04 -23.58 19.00
N ASP A 57 11.40 -23.04 17.96
CA ASP A 57 10.03 -22.49 17.99
C ASP A 57 9.84 -21.35 18.99
N SER A 58 10.91 -20.65 19.37
CA SER A 58 10.86 -19.60 20.39
C SER A 58 10.13 -18.33 19.94
N GLU A 59 10.29 -17.97 18.66
CA GLU A 59 9.76 -16.78 18.01
C GLU A 59 9.12 -17.13 16.66
N LEU A 60 8.13 -16.34 16.29
CA LEU A 60 7.39 -16.45 15.04
C LEU A 60 7.66 -15.24 14.17
N TYR A 61 7.84 -15.50 12.88
CA TYR A 61 8.00 -14.47 11.86
C TYR A 61 6.98 -14.68 10.74
N GLU A 62 6.44 -13.60 10.21
CA GLU A 62 5.65 -13.61 8.99
C GLU A 62 6.54 -13.39 7.77
N VAL A 63 6.13 -13.94 6.64
CA VAL A 63 6.82 -13.74 5.35
C VAL A 63 5.94 -12.87 4.47
N LYS A 64 6.40 -11.65 4.16
CA LYS A 64 5.73 -10.72 3.24
C LYS A 64 6.54 -10.61 1.95
N ALA A 65 5.86 -10.52 0.81
CA ALA A 65 6.50 -10.32 -0.48
C ALA A 65 6.23 -8.91 -0.99
N PHE A 66 7.28 -8.18 -1.31
CA PHE A 66 7.19 -7.02 -2.20
C PHE A 66 7.25 -7.54 -3.63
N ASP A 67 6.16 -7.34 -4.36
CA ASP A 67 5.95 -7.81 -5.73
C ASP A 67 5.54 -6.62 -6.59
N GLU A 68 6.36 -6.29 -7.59
CA GLU A 68 6.10 -5.20 -8.53
C GLU A 68 6.43 -5.67 -9.96
N ASP A 69 5.58 -5.28 -10.91
CA ASP A 69 5.70 -5.71 -12.30
C ASP A 69 7.04 -5.30 -12.92
N TYR A 70 7.54 -6.13 -13.84
CA TYR A 70 8.74 -5.87 -14.64
C TYR A 70 10.06 -5.76 -13.85
N HIS A 71 10.16 -6.43 -12.70
CA HIS A 71 11.39 -6.52 -11.90
C HIS A 71 12.11 -7.87 -12.07
N SER A 72 13.44 -7.86 -11.90
CA SER A 72 14.30 -9.05 -11.90
C SER A 72 15.55 -8.80 -11.07
N TRP A 73 16.16 -9.85 -10.51
CA TRP A 73 17.37 -9.75 -9.71
C TRP A 73 18.61 -10.22 -10.48
N PHE A 74 19.71 -9.49 -10.34
CA PHE A 74 21.03 -9.95 -10.77
C PHE A 74 21.78 -10.43 -9.53
N VAL A 75 21.92 -11.76 -9.38
CA VAL A 75 22.55 -12.38 -8.22
C VAL A 75 23.83 -13.08 -8.68
N GLY A 76 24.97 -12.49 -8.37
CA GLY A 76 26.28 -12.94 -8.84
C GLY A 76 26.35 -12.92 -10.38
N GLN A 77 26.54 -14.09 -10.99
CA GLN A 77 26.57 -14.27 -12.45
C GLN A 77 25.24 -14.81 -13.02
N THR A 78 24.17 -14.81 -12.22
CA THR A 78 22.86 -15.35 -12.61
C THR A 78 21.79 -14.26 -12.62
N VAL A 79 20.89 -14.32 -13.60
CA VAL A 79 19.70 -13.47 -13.66
C VAL A 79 18.51 -14.27 -13.17
N GLN A 80 17.88 -13.80 -12.10
CA GLN A 80 16.67 -14.35 -11.54
C GLN A 80 15.47 -13.55 -12.07
N ARG A 81 14.57 -14.26 -12.75
CA ARG A 81 13.36 -13.67 -13.34
C ARG A 81 12.37 -13.20 -12.27
N ASP A 82 12.26 -13.94 -11.18
CA ASP A 82 11.41 -13.54 -10.06
C ASP A 82 12.02 -12.32 -9.36
N GLY A 83 11.42 -11.15 -9.57
CA GLY A 83 11.86 -9.88 -9.00
C GLY A 83 11.38 -9.63 -7.57
N ARG A 84 10.65 -10.57 -6.96
CA ARG A 84 10.09 -10.40 -5.61
C ARG A 84 11.19 -10.25 -4.56
N LEU A 85 10.92 -9.40 -3.57
CA LEU A 85 11.74 -9.25 -2.37
C LEU A 85 10.94 -9.73 -1.18
N LEU A 86 11.40 -10.80 -0.53
CA LEU A 86 10.74 -11.33 0.66
C LEU A 86 11.27 -10.63 1.91
N TYR A 87 10.37 -10.26 2.80
CA TYR A 87 10.65 -9.72 4.12
C TYR A 87 10.20 -10.72 5.17
N ILE A 88 11.10 -11.05 6.08
CA ILE A 88 10.79 -11.82 7.28
C ILE A 88 10.70 -10.82 8.44
N THR A 89 9.50 -10.64 8.97
CA THR A 89 9.25 -9.69 10.05
C THR A 89 8.74 -10.40 11.30
N PRO A 90 9.19 -10.01 12.52
CA PRO A 90 8.67 -10.60 13.74
C PRO A 90 7.17 -10.39 13.86
N MET A 91 6.42 -11.45 14.16
CA MET A 91 4.97 -11.40 14.30
C MET A 91 4.54 -11.87 15.69
N ASP A 92 3.49 -11.24 16.23
CA ASP A 92 2.88 -11.69 17.48
C ASP A 92 2.03 -12.95 17.22
N PRO A 93 2.36 -14.11 17.82
CA PRO A 93 1.60 -15.35 17.64
C PRO A 93 0.13 -15.24 18.07
N MET A 94 -0.21 -14.30 18.96
CA MET A 94 -1.58 -14.14 19.44
C MET A 94 -2.58 -13.87 18.31
N TYR A 95 -2.18 -13.18 17.24
CA TYR A 95 -3.06 -12.98 16.08
C TYR A 95 -3.44 -14.30 15.40
N LEU A 96 -2.52 -15.28 15.36
CA LEU A 96 -2.80 -16.61 14.78
C LEU A 96 -3.61 -17.51 15.72
N VAL A 97 -3.43 -17.37 17.03
CA VAL A 97 -4.18 -18.15 18.04
C VAL A 97 -5.63 -17.65 18.16
N LEU A 98 -5.86 -16.36 17.96
CA LEU A 98 -7.15 -15.71 18.17
C LEU A 98 -8.31 -16.33 17.36
N PRO A 99 -8.20 -16.61 16.05
CA PRO A 99 -9.25 -17.29 15.29
C PRO A 99 -9.66 -18.66 15.89
N TYR A 100 -8.70 -19.43 16.39
CA TYR A 100 -8.97 -20.73 17.03
C TYR A 100 -9.74 -20.56 18.34
N LEU A 101 -9.34 -19.59 19.17
CA LEU A 101 -10.05 -19.25 20.41
C LEU A 101 -11.48 -18.81 20.16
N ILE A 102 -11.72 -17.98 19.13
CA ILE A 102 -13.06 -17.51 18.77
C ILE A 102 -13.92 -18.68 18.28
N LYS A 103 -13.37 -19.57 17.46
CA LYS A 103 -14.08 -20.76 16.95
C LYS A 103 -14.59 -21.63 18.10
N VAL A 104 -13.73 -21.94 19.06
CA VAL A 104 -14.11 -22.73 20.26
C VAL A 104 -14.99 -21.92 21.22
N GLY A 105 -14.77 -20.61 21.30
CA GLY A 105 -15.54 -19.69 22.13
C GLY A 105 -17.04 -19.71 21.84
N LYS A 106 -17.44 -20.01 20.60
CA LYS A 106 -18.85 -20.22 20.21
C LYS A 106 -19.51 -21.37 20.96
N GLU A 107 -18.75 -22.35 21.43
CA GLU A 107 -19.25 -23.46 22.24
C GLU A 107 -19.42 -23.10 23.73
N GLY A 108 -18.85 -21.96 24.18
CA GLY A 108 -18.95 -21.45 25.55
C GLY A 108 -18.21 -22.25 26.62
N LYS A 109 -17.45 -23.29 26.24
CA LYS A 109 -16.75 -24.20 27.15
C LYS A 109 -15.31 -23.75 27.43
N PHE A 110 -14.80 -24.15 28.60
CA PHE A 110 -13.39 -24.02 28.97
C PHE A 110 -12.63 -25.24 28.42
N GLN A 111 -11.60 -25.01 27.63
CA GLN A 111 -10.80 -26.07 27.00
C GLN A 111 -9.29 -25.83 27.19
N PRO A 112 -8.47 -26.89 27.25
CA PRO A 112 -7.01 -26.75 27.30
C PRO A 112 -6.49 -26.19 25.98
N VAL A 113 -5.46 -25.35 26.02
CA VAL A 113 -4.94 -24.62 24.84
C VAL A 113 -4.52 -25.58 23.72
N GLN A 114 -3.95 -26.72 24.08
CA GLN A 114 -3.50 -27.76 23.14
C GLN A 114 -4.67 -28.32 22.31
N GLN A 115 -5.87 -28.37 22.88
CA GLN A 115 -7.06 -28.83 22.17
C GLN A 115 -7.70 -27.72 21.33
N VAL A 116 -7.54 -26.46 21.76
CA VAL A 116 -8.06 -25.30 21.04
C VAL A 116 -7.28 -25.06 19.74
N VAL A 117 -5.95 -25.11 19.79
CA VAL A 117 -5.07 -24.85 18.64
C VAL A 117 -4.80 -26.15 17.88
N LEU A 118 -5.85 -26.70 17.28
CA LEU A 118 -5.79 -27.90 16.46
C LEU A 118 -6.48 -27.64 15.11
N ASP A 119 -5.72 -27.85 14.04
CA ASP A 119 -6.17 -27.64 12.66
C ASP A 119 -5.70 -28.81 11.82
N GLU A 120 -6.64 -29.57 11.24
CA GLU A 120 -6.33 -30.74 10.40
C GLU A 120 -5.68 -30.31 9.08
N ASP A 121 -6.07 -29.15 8.54
CA ASP A 121 -5.50 -28.61 7.30
C ASP A 121 -4.08 -28.05 7.53
N PHE A 122 -3.80 -27.57 8.74
CA PHE A 122 -2.55 -26.90 9.11
C PHE A 122 -1.97 -27.44 10.43
N PRO A 123 -1.42 -28.67 10.45
CA PRO A 123 -0.96 -29.33 11.68
C PRO A 123 0.19 -28.61 12.40
N ALA A 124 0.92 -27.74 11.69
CA ALA A 124 1.99 -26.93 12.25
C ALA A 124 1.50 -25.85 13.24
N CYS A 125 0.19 -25.61 13.37
CA CYS A 125 -0.39 -24.66 14.32
C CYS A 125 -0.05 -24.99 15.78
N THR A 126 0.18 -26.27 16.10
CA THR A 126 0.60 -26.73 17.43
C THR A 126 1.91 -26.09 17.90
N ARG A 127 2.81 -25.76 16.97
CA ARG A 127 4.09 -25.08 17.26
C ARG A 127 3.91 -23.66 17.79
N LEU A 128 2.77 -23.01 17.52
CA LEU A 128 2.45 -21.68 18.07
C LEU A 128 2.42 -21.69 19.61
N LEU A 129 2.14 -22.84 20.21
CA LEU A 129 2.08 -23.00 21.67
C LEU A 129 3.47 -23.07 22.31
N SER A 130 4.48 -23.46 21.53
CA SER A 130 5.89 -23.53 21.95
C SER A 130 6.54 -22.14 21.98
N CYS A 131 5.96 -21.15 21.28
CA CYS A 131 6.45 -19.78 21.31
C CYS A 131 6.40 -19.22 22.73
N SER A 132 7.54 -18.71 23.19
CA SER A 132 7.76 -18.20 24.55
C SER A 132 6.72 -17.19 25.01
N ARG A 133 6.26 -16.33 24.09
CA ARG A 133 5.30 -15.26 24.38
C ARG A 133 3.85 -15.70 24.33
N THR A 134 3.51 -16.82 23.66
CA THR A 134 2.12 -17.23 23.47
C THR A 134 1.47 -17.56 24.81
N GLN A 135 2.09 -18.45 25.59
CA GLN A 135 1.55 -18.88 26.89
C GLN A 135 1.36 -17.70 27.85
N ALA A 136 2.37 -16.83 27.93
CA ALA A 136 2.32 -15.64 28.76
C ALA A 136 1.30 -14.61 28.26
N SER A 137 0.91 -14.61 26.99
CA SER A 137 0.01 -13.59 26.42
C SER A 137 -1.45 -14.03 26.37
N LEU A 138 -1.75 -15.32 26.55
CA LEU A 138 -3.11 -15.88 26.47
C LEU A 138 -4.11 -15.17 27.40
N HIS A 139 -3.70 -14.81 28.61
CA HIS A 139 -4.56 -14.13 29.59
C HIS A 139 -5.11 -12.76 29.13
N HIS A 140 -4.52 -12.16 28.09
CA HIS A 140 -4.98 -10.91 27.49
C HIS A 140 -6.19 -11.08 26.57
N VAL A 141 -6.44 -12.28 26.07
CA VAL A 141 -7.50 -12.57 25.07
C VAL A 141 -8.51 -13.59 25.63
N ALA A 142 -8.07 -14.45 26.55
CA ALA A 142 -8.89 -15.48 27.17
C ALA A 142 -9.05 -15.27 28.68
N GLU A 143 -10.15 -15.78 29.21
CA GLU A 143 -10.31 -16.11 30.61
C GLU A 143 -9.63 -17.44 30.91
N GLU A 144 -8.87 -17.46 31.98
CA GLU A 144 -8.16 -18.64 32.45
C GLU A 144 -8.85 -19.17 33.71
N LYS A 145 -9.08 -20.48 33.75
CA LYS A 145 -9.49 -21.20 34.95
C LYS A 145 -8.50 -22.32 35.19
N GLU A 146 -7.94 -22.35 36.39
CA GLU A 146 -7.06 -23.41 36.82
C GLU A 146 -7.85 -24.43 37.62
N VAL A 147 -7.79 -25.69 37.18
CA VAL A 147 -8.40 -26.81 37.90
C VAL A 147 -7.31 -27.87 38.07
N GLY A 148 -6.81 -28.01 39.30
CA GLY A 148 -5.65 -28.84 39.59
C GLY A 148 -4.37 -28.27 38.98
N SER A 149 -3.64 -29.08 38.21
CA SER A 149 -2.40 -28.69 37.51
C SER A 149 -2.62 -28.28 36.05
N GLN A 150 -3.87 -28.15 35.61
CA GLN A 150 -4.21 -27.83 34.22
C GLN A 150 -4.95 -26.50 34.13
N ARG A 151 -4.57 -25.70 33.13
CA ARG A 151 -5.20 -24.42 32.80
C ARG A 151 -6.14 -24.60 31.63
N PHE A 152 -7.36 -24.10 31.80
CA PHE A 152 -8.39 -24.09 30.79
C PHE A 152 -8.68 -22.65 30.38
N HIS A 153 -8.86 -22.45 29.08
CA HIS A 153 -9.01 -21.13 28.49
C HIS A 153 -10.38 -21.03 27.82
N ARG A 154 -10.99 -19.85 27.93
CA ARG A 154 -12.21 -19.49 27.22
C ARG A 154 -12.06 -18.10 26.62
N TYR A 155 -12.43 -17.93 25.36
CA TYR A 155 -12.39 -16.63 24.70
C TYR A 155 -13.21 -15.58 25.46
N ASN A 156 -12.64 -14.39 25.65
CA ASN A 156 -13.33 -13.24 26.21
C ASN A 156 -13.14 -12.02 25.28
N GLN A 157 -14.26 -11.53 24.76
CA GLN A 157 -14.31 -10.43 23.81
C GLN A 157 -13.86 -9.09 24.42
N GLU A 158 -14.26 -8.78 25.66
CA GLU A 158 -13.89 -7.53 26.33
C GLU A 158 -12.37 -7.42 26.54
N LYS A 159 -11.75 -8.50 27.01
CA LYS A 159 -10.30 -8.58 27.15
C LYS A 159 -9.59 -8.43 25.80
N THR A 160 -10.11 -9.08 24.78
CA THR A 160 -9.59 -8.99 23.40
C THR A 160 -9.63 -7.55 22.89
N MET A 161 -10.71 -6.81 23.15
CA MET A 161 -10.81 -5.39 22.78
C MET A 161 -9.79 -4.52 23.53
N GLN A 162 -9.61 -4.73 24.84
CA GLN A 162 -8.58 -4.01 25.61
C GLN A 162 -7.16 -4.32 25.10
N TRP A 163 -6.91 -5.56 24.70
CA TRP A 163 -5.64 -5.96 24.09
C TRP A 163 -5.44 -5.29 22.73
N LEU A 164 -6.45 -5.28 21.86
CA LEU A 164 -6.42 -4.62 20.55
C LEU A 164 -6.22 -3.10 20.68
N GLN A 165 -6.90 -2.42 21.60
CA GLN A 165 -6.68 -1.00 21.87
C GLN A 165 -5.21 -0.71 22.21
N LYS A 166 -4.61 -1.51 23.10
CA LYS A 166 -3.18 -1.37 23.43
C LYS A 166 -2.26 -1.60 22.23
N LYS A 167 -2.65 -2.49 21.30
CA LYS A 167 -1.92 -2.68 20.03
C LYS A 167 -2.05 -1.45 19.13
N VAL A 168 -3.24 -0.88 19.00
CA VAL A 168 -3.47 0.38 18.26
C VAL A 168 -2.58 1.48 18.82
N ASP A 169 -2.60 1.71 20.13
CA ASP A 169 -1.76 2.73 20.78
C ASP A 169 -0.27 2.52 20.52
N LYS A 170 0.19 1.25 20.58
CA LYS A 170 1.58 0.90 20.29
C LYS A 170 1.94 1.19 18.83
N THR A 171 1.04 0.88 17.89
CA THR A 171 1.25 1.19 16.47
C THR A 171 1.26 2.69 16.21
N VAL A 172 0.35 3.47 16.82
CA VAL A 172 0.35 4.94 16.73
C VAL A 172 1.66 5.53 17.24
N LYS A 173 2.16 5.06 18.39
CA LYS A 173 3.48 5.47 18.91
C LYS A 173 4.61 5.16 17.93
N ALA A 174 4.59 3.99 17.31
CA ALA A 174 5.59 3.60 16.31
C ALA A 174 5.50 4.43 15.02
N LEU A 175 4.29 4.75 14.55
CA LEU A 175 4.05 5.61 13.39
C LEU A 175 4.59 7.03 13.63
N LYS A 176 4.28 7.60 14.80
CA LYS A 176 4.80 8.91 15.24
C LYS A 176 6.32 8.90 15.33
N MET A 177 6.92 7.88 15.95
CA MET A 177 8.38 7.75 16.10
C MET A 177 9.12 7.61 14.76
N ARG A 178 8.53 6.88 13.80
CA ARG A 178 9.11 6.69 12.46
C ARG A 178 8.78 7.82 11.48
N ASN A 179 8.07 8.86 11.93
CA ASN A 179 7.61 10.00 11.11
C ASN A 179 6.86 9.56 9.83
N ILE A 180 6.03 8.52 9.94
CA ILE A 180 5.23 8.02 8.82
C ILE A 180 4.07 8.99 8.57
N SER A 181 3.85 9.36 7.32
CA SER A 181 2.80 10.29 6.94
C SER A 181 1.47 9.57 6.75
N VAL A 182 0.52 9.83 7.66
CA VAL A 182 -0.80 9.17 7.70
C VAL A 182 -1.96 10.02 7.17
N GLY A 183 -1.72 11.30 6.85
CA GLY A 183 -2.76 12.20 6.35
C GLY A 183 -3.24 11.81 4.95
N GLY A 184 -4.46 12.21 4.59
CA GLY A 184 -5.10 11.88 3.30
C GLY A 184 -4.41 12.44 2.04
N GLY A 185 -3.35 13.23 2.20
CA GLY A 185 -2.53 13.74 1.11
C GLY A 185 -1.32 12.85 0.80
N VAL A 186 -1.11 12.53 -0.47
CA VAL A 186 0.11 11.85 -0.93
C VAL A 186 1.32 12.74 -0.65
N LYS A 187 2.27 12.24 0.14
CA LYS A 187 3.58 12.85 0.35
C LYS A 187 4.63 12.03 -0.37
N SER A 188 5.25 12.58 -1.41
CA SER A 188 6.45 12.01 -1.98
C SER A 188 7.68 12.67 -1.36
N THR A 189 8.73 11.90 -1.10
CA THR A 189 10.02 12.40 -0.59
C THR A 189 10.64 13.44 -1.53
N THR A 190 10.31 13.39 -2.82
CA THR A 190 10.81 14.28 -3.86
C THR A 190 10.00 15.57 -4.04
N TYR A 191 8.85 15.73 -3.37
CA TYR A 191 7.95 16.88 -3.55
C TYR A 191 7.92 17.80 -2.32
N ILE A 192 8.38 19.04 -2.50
CA ILE A 192 8.34 20.07 -1.47
C ILE A 192 6.98 20.77 -1.52
N ARG A 193 6.09 20.48 -0.56
CA ARG A 193 4.86 21.27 -0.36
C ARG A 193 5.19 22.60 0.30
N MET A 194 4.83 23.71 -0.35
CA MET A 194 5.00 25.08 0.18
C MET A 194 4.01 25.45 1.29
N LYS A 195 2.97 24.64 1.53
CA LYS A 195 1.99 24.87 2.60
C LYS A 195 2.29 23.90 3.74
N GLN A 196 2.69 24.41 4.90
CA GLN A 196 2.78 23.62 6.12
C GLN A 196 1.37 23.14 6.47
N GLU A 197 1.08 21.86 6.21
CA GLU A 197 -0.14 21.21 6.68
C GLU A 197 0.02 20.94 8.18
N SER A 198 -0.53 21.83 8.99
CA SER A 198 -0.72 21.66 10.43
C SER A 198 -1.94 20.78 10.73
N ASP A 199 -2.19 19.74 9.93
CA ASP A 199 -3.50 19.05 9.96
C ASP A 199 -3.36 17.52 9.84
N VAL A 200 -2.33 16.94 10.48
CA VAL A 200 -2.40 15.51 10.81
C VAL A 200 -3.07 15.43 12.17
N GLN A 201 -4.36 15.08 12.15
CA GLN A 201 -5.15 14.92 13.35
C GLN A 201 -4.78 13.60 14.04
N GLU A 202 -4.94 13.50 15.35
CA GLU A 202 -4.62 12.27 16.09
C GLU A 202 -5.50 11.10 15.63
N GLU A 203 -6.72 11.43 15.21
CA GLU A 203 -7.71 10.57 14.59
C GLU A 203 -7.18 9.91 13.30
N ASP A 204 -6.35 10.59 12.51
CA ASP A 204 -5.76 10.02 11.29
C ASP A 204 -4.76 8.91 11.62
N TYR A 205 -3.95 9.10 12.68
CA TYR A 205 -3.05 8.06 13.16
C TYR A 205 -3.82 6.86 13.69
N LEU A 206 -4.89 7.10 14.46
CA LEU A 206 -5.76 6.03 14.97
C LEU A 206 -6.41 5.24 13.84
N ARG A 207 -6.90 5.93 12.80
CA ARG A 207 -7.50 5.30 11.62
C ARG A 207 -6.48 4.51 10.81
N TYR A 208 -5.28 5.03 10.62
CA TYR A 208 -4.22 4.30 9.92
C TYR A 208 -3.77 3.06 10.70
N ALA A 209 -3.62 3.21 12.02
CA ALA A 209 -3.30 2.10 12.93
C ALA A 209 -4.38 1.01 12.94
N HIS A 210 -5.66 1.40 12.97
CA HIS A 210 -6.79 0.48 12.83
C HIS A 210 -6.71 -0.29 11.50
N GLY A 211 -6.45 0.40 10.39
CA GLY A 211 -6.27 -0.22 9.07
C GLY A 211 -5.17 -1.28 9.07
N LEU A 212 -3.98 -0.96 9.62
CA LEU A 212 -2.88 -1.92 9.72
C LEU A 212 -3.23 -3.15 10.57
N ILE A 213 -3.94 -2.96 11.69
CA ILE A 213 -4.34 -4.08 12.56
C ILE A 213 -5.46 -4.91 11.92
N SER A 214 -6.33 -4.29 11.12
CA SER A 214 -7.44 -4.97 10.43
C SER A 214 -6.96 -6.07 9.47
N GLU A 215 -5.74 -5.97 8.94
CA GLU A 215 -5.13 -7.02 8.11
C GLU A 215 -4.78 -8.31 8.89
N TYR A 216 -4.78 -8.25 10.22
CA TYR A 216 -4.39 -9.36 11.11
C TYR A 216 -5.55 -9.91 11.94
N ILE A 217 -6.77 -9.39 11.79
CA ILE A 217 -7.97 -9.81 12.54
C ILE A 217 -9.13 -10.05 11.58
N SER A 218 -10.17 -10.75 12.04
CA SER A 218 -11.39 -10.94 11.26
C SER A 218 -12.15 -9.62 11.08
N GLU A 219 -12.97 -9.55 10.03
CA GLU A 219 -13.81 -8.38 9.74
C GLU A 219 -14.76 -8.01 10.89
N ASP A 220 -15.29 -9.02 11.59
CA ASP A 220 -16.18 -8.79 12.73
C ASP A 220 -15.47 -8.06 13.87
N LEU A 221 -14.25 -8.49 14.22
CA LEU A 221 -13.44 -7.83 15.23
C LEU A 221 -12.97 -6.44 14.78
N SER A 222 -12.73 -6.24 13.49
CA SER A 222 -12.31 -4.94 12.96
C SER A 222 -13.42 -3.90 13.11
N LYS A 223 -14.68 -4.28 12.87
CA LYS A 223 -15.87 -3.44 13.09
C LYS A 223 -16.07 -3.11 14.55
N GLU A 224 -15.93 -4.10 15.44
CA GLU A 224 -16.01 -3.87 16.88
C GLU A 224 -14.91 -2.93 17.38
N LEU A 225 -13.68 -3.12 16.92
CA LEU A 225 -12.56 -2.24 17.26
C LEU A 225 -12.81 -0.81 16.75
N LEU A 226 -13.42 -0.64 15.58
CA LEU A 226 -13.78 0.66 15.03
C LEU A 226 -14.79 1.39 15.92
N ASN A 227 -15.85 0.69 16.35
CA ASN A 227 -16.85 1.21 17.27
C ASN A 227 -16.24 1.63 18.60
N VAL A 228 -15.33 0.81 19.12
CA VAL A 228 -14.62 1.03 20.38
C VAL A 228 -13.67 2.23 20.31
N LEU A 229 -13.04 2.47 19.15
CA LEU A 229 -12.19 3.63 18.91
C LEU A 229 -12.99 4.91 18.62
N GLY A 230 -14.31 4.84 18.47
CA GLY A 230 -15.17 5.99 18.16
C GLY A 230 -14.91 6.60 16.78
N LEU A 231 -14.30 5.83 15.86
CA LEU A 231 -14.01 6.30 14.51
C LEU A 231 -15.23 6.10 13.62
N PRO A 232 -15.61 7.10 12.78
CA PRO A 232 -16.71 6.92 11.85
C PRO A 232 -16.41 5.82 10.85
N GLU A 233 -17.40 4.96 10.60
CA GLU A 233 -17.30 3.91 9.59
C GLU A 233 -16.99 4.55 8.24
N ILE A 234 -15.93 4.07 7.60
CA ILE A 234 -15.53 4.55 6.29
C ILE A 234 -16.56 4.03 5.32
N SER A 235 -17.65 4.78 5.11
CA SER A 235 -18.26 4.77 3.79
C SER A 235 -17.11 5.19 2.87
N SER A 236 -16.69 4.29 1.98
CA SER A 236 -15.89 4.63 0.81
C SER A 236 -16.29 6.03 0.36
N PRO A 237 -15.35 6.97 0.12
CA PRO A 237 -15.74 8.28 -0.34
C PRO A 237 -16.71 8.08 -1.50
N LYS A 238 -17.98 8.48 -1.29
CA LYS A 238 -18.97 8.56 -2.35
C LYS A 238 -18.23 9.24 -3.48
N GLU A 239 -18.06 8.55 -4.60
CA GLU A 239 -17.37 9.03 -5.79
C GLU A 239 -17.91 10.41 -6.15
N LEU A 240 -17.27 11.43 -5.60
CA LEU A 240 -17.21 12.77 -6.14
C LEU A 240 -15.74 12.96 -6.46
N GLU A 241 -15.20 12.05 -7.28
CA GLU A 241 -14.15 12.49 -8.18
C GLU A 241 -14.67 13.78 -8.82
N PRO A 242 -13.97 14.92 -8.69
CA PRO A 242 -14.35 16.09 -9.46
C PRO A 242 -14.41 15.62 -10.91
N PRO A 243 -15.53 15.83 -11.64
CA PRO A 243 -15.76 15.17 -12.91
C PRO A 243 -14.52 15.35 -13.74
N SER A 244 -13.82 14.23 -13.98
CA SER A 244 -12.68 14.23 -14.87
C SER A 244 -13.21 14.87 -16.13
N LYS A 245 -12.67 16.05 -16.48
CA LYS A 245 -13.03 16.73 -17.73
C LYS A 245 -12.66 15.73 -18.81
N LYS A 246 -13.62 14.88 -19.19
CA LYS A 246 -13.51 13.96 -20.30
C LYS A 246 -13.17 14.87 -21.46
N ARG A 247 -11.89 14.92 -21.81
CA ARG A 247 -11.43 15.48 -23.07
C ARG A 247 -12.28 14.73 -24.09
N LYS A 248 -13.15 15.46 -24.80
CA LYS A 248 -14.01 14.87 -25.84
C LYS A 248 -13.09 14.05 -26.75
N LEU A 249 -13.15 12.73 -26.60
CA LEU A 249 -12.56 11.80 -27.53
C LEU A 249 -13.40 11.96 -28.80
N SER A 250 -12.90 12.78 -29.71
CA SER A 250 -13.40 12.81 -31.08
C SER A 250 -12.84 11.59 -31.80
N ASP A 251 -13.68 10.83 -32.50
CA ASP A 251 -13.32 9.72 -33.41
C ASP A 251 -12.48 10.13 -34.64
N LYS A 252 -11.89 11.33 -34.62
CA LYS A 252 -10.95 11.76 -35.66
C LYS A 252 -9.56 11.27 -35.26
N PRO A 253 -8.79 10.67 -36.19
CA PRO A 253 -7.39 10.33 -35.94
C PRO A 253 -6.68 11.54 -35.35
N VAL A 254 -6.05 11.37 -34.19
CA VAL A 254 -5.16 12.38 -33.62
C VAL A 254 -3.90 12.36 -34.49
N GLU A 255 -3.87 13.19 -35.53
CA GLU A 255 -2.62 13.48 -36.22
C GLU A 255 -1.67 14.11 -35.19
N ALA A 256 -0.50 13.50 -35.03
CA ALA A 256 0.58 14.09 -34.25
C ALA A 256 0.91 15.44 -34.88
N GLY A 257 0.56 16.53 -34.19
CA GLY A 257 0.74 17.88 -34.72
C GLY A 257 2.20 18.27 -34.95
N GLU A 258 3.14 17.48 -34.42
CA GLU A 258 4.57 17.71 -34.53
C GLU A 258 5.27 16.39 -34.83
N ASP A 259 5.75 16.29 -36.07
CA ASP A 259 6.61 15.20 -36.53
C ASP A 259 8.04 15.44 -36.01
N TYR A 260 8.38 14.78 -34.90
CA TYR A 260 9.68 14.87 -34.25
C TYR A 260 10.84 14.27 -35.08
N THR A 261 10.58 13.73 -36.27
CA THR A 261 11.63 13.25 -37.18
C THR A 261 12.31 14.37 -37.99
N LYS A 262 11.82 15.62 -37.90
CA LYS A 262 12.30 16.76 -38.71
C LYS A 262 13.31 17.69 -38.02
N PHE A 263 14.01 17.22 -37.00
CA PHE A 263 15.04 18.02 -36.32
C PHE A 263 16.26 18.40 -37.20
N ASN A 264 16.35 17.92 -38.45
CA ASN A 264 17.48 18.18 -39.35
C ASN A 264 17.12 18.90 -40.68
N SER A 265 15.96 19.55 -40.80
CA SER A 265 15.66 20.37 -42.00
C SER A 265 15.87 21.86 -41.76
N ALA A 266 16.55 22.53 -42.70
CA ALA A 266 17.02 23.92 -42.64
C ALA A 266 15.94 25.03 -42.63
N ASP A 267 14.66 24.68 -42.45
CA ASP A 267 13.52 25.59 -42.61
C ASP A 267 13.11 26.38 -41.34
N PHE A 268 13.93 26.37 -40.29
CA PHE A 268 13.66 27.07 -39.02
C PHE A 268 13.71 28.62 -39.08
N ILE A 269 13.97 29.23 -40.24
CA ILE A 269 14.08 30.70 -40.36
C ILE A 269 12.70 31.40 -40.43
N ARG A 270 11.60 30.67 -40.70
CA ARG A 270 10.27 31.30 -40.82
C ARG A 270 9.53 31.29 -39.48
N LYS A 271 9.61 32.40 -38.74
CA LYS A 271 8.76 32.65 -37.57
C LYS A 271 7.28 32.55 -37.95
N PRO A 272 6.46 31.76 -37.25
CA PRO A 272 5.03 31.69 -37.52
C PRO A 272 4.33 33.01 -37.15
N PRO A 273 3.25 33.41 -37.86
CA PRO A 273 2.57 34.67 -37.61
C PRO A 273 1.99 34.72 -36.19
N LYS A 274 2.30 35.80 -35.47
CA LYS A 274 1.90 36.03 -34.08
C LYS A 274 0.36 36.04 -33.99
N LYS A 275 -0.22 35.07 -33.29
CA LYS A 275 -1.67 34.99 -33.05
C LYS A 275 -2.13 36.23 -32.29
N MET A 276 -3.00 37.05 -32.90
CA MET A 276 -3.55 38.27 -32.28
C MET A 276 -4.35 37.94 -31.02
N THR A 277 -4.16 38.73 -29.96
CA THR A 277 -4.90 38.59 -28.70
C THR A 277 -6.37 38.97 -28.86
N ALA A 278 -7.24 38.50 -27.97
CA ALA A 278 -8.69 38.74 -28.05
C ALA A 278 -9.06 40.23 -28.13
N ALA A 279 -8.31 41.09 -27.43
CA ALA A 279 -8.45 42.54 -27.50
C ALA A 279 -8.07 43.13 -28.86
N GLN A 280 -7.06 42.56 -29.53
CA GLN A 280 -6.68 42.99 -30.88
C GLN A 280 -7.71 42.52 -31.92
N LYS A 281 -8.35 41.38 -31.71
CA LYS A 281 -9.45 40.89 -32.55
C LYS A 281 -10.74 41.70 -32.38
N SER A 282 -11.03 42.23 -31.19
CA SER A 282 -12.18 43.12 -30.99
C SER A 282 -11.94 44.49 -31.62
N LEU A 283 -10.75 45.07 -31.46
CA LEU A 283 -10.36 46.32 -32.12
C LEU A 283 -10.37 46.23 -33.65
N ALA A 284 -10.04 45.07 -34.22
CA ALA A 284 -10.07 44.86 -35.67
C ALA A 284 -11.48 44.77 -36.26
N LYS A 285 -12.51 44.51 -35.44
CA LYS A 285 -13.92 44.40 -35.88
C LYS A 285 -14.68 45.73 -35.87
N VAL A 286 -14.04 46.82 -35.45
CA VAL A 286 -14.66 48.15 -35.47
C VAL A 286 -14.76 48.63 -36.92
N ASP A 287 -15.94 49.09 -37.32
CA ASP A 287 -16.19 49.63 -38.66
C ASP A 287 -15.43 50.95 -38.83
N LYS A 288 -14.58 51.01 -39.86
CA LYS A 288 -13.71 52.16 -40.16
C LYS A 288 -14.21 52.97 -41.34
N THR A 289 -15.38 52.64 -41.89
CA THR A 289 -15.97 53.39 -42.98
C THR A 289 -16.30 54.82 -42.52
N GLY A 290 -15.72 55.82 -43.20
CA GLY A 290 -15.86 57.25 -42.85
C GLY A 290 -14.78 57.83 -41.91
N MET A 291 -13.93 57.01 -41.28
CA MET A 291 -12.78 57.51 -40.50
C MET A 291 -11.60 57.83 -41.43
N LYS A 292 -11.21 59.10 -41.51
CA LYS A 292 -9.99 59.51 -42.20
C LYS A 292 -8.76 58.99 -41.46
N THR A 293 -7.83 58.38 -42.18
CA THR A 293 -6.54 57.95 -41.62
C THR A 293 -5.77 59.15 -41.09
N MET A 294 -5.12 59.05 -39.92
CA MET A 294 -4.36 60.16 -39.32
C MET A 294 -3.35 60.81 -40.28
N SER A 295 -2.80 60.05 -41.22
CA SER A 295 -1.91 60.54 -42.27
C SER A 295 -2.54 61.61 -43.16
N SER A 296 -3.86 61.61 -43.38
CA SER A 296 -4.52 62.59 -44.24
C SER A 296 -4.62 64.00 -43.62
N PHE A 297 -4.36 64.14 -42.32
CA PHE A 297 -4.35 65.44 -41.63
C PHE A 297 -3.01 66.17 -41.76
N PHE A 298 -1.95 65.45 -42.14
CA PHE A 298 -0.58 66.00 -42.26
C PHE A 298 -0.11 66.10 -43.71
N SER A 299 -0.98 65.79 -44.68
CA SER A 299 -0.65 65.92 -46.10
C SER A 299 -0.72 67.40 -46.54
N PRO A 300 0.31 67.95 -47.22
CA PRO A 300 0.28 69.31 -47.73
C PRO A 300 -0.79 69.47 -48.83
N LYS A 301 -1.53 70.59 -48.81
CA LYS A 301 -2.58 70.89 -49.80
C LYS A 301 -1.97 71.11 -51.19
N VAL A 302 -2.39 70.32 -52.18
CA VAL A 302 -2.04 70.50 -53.60
C VAL A 302 -2.77 71.74 -54.13
N LYS A 303 -2.04 72.67 -54.75
CA LYS A 303 -2.62 73.83 -55.47
C LYS A 303 -3.28 73.33 -56.76
N THR A 304 -4.56 73.60 -56.92
CA THR A 304 -5.30 73.44 -58.17
C THR A 304 -4.95 74.59 -59.11
N GLU A 305 -4.32 74.30 -60.25
CA GLU A 305 -4.29 75.22 -61.40
C GLU A 305 -5.60 75.07 -62.17
N ASN A 306 -6.29 76.20 -62.37
CA ASN A 306 -7.51 76.30 -63.16
C ASN A 306 -7.15 76.27 -64.66
N ASN A 307 -7.84 75.42 -65.42
CA ASN A 307 -8.18 75.67 -66.82
C ASN A 307 -9.70 75.60 -66.95
#